data_AF-A0A0F9GC32-F1
#
_entry.id   AF-A0A0F9GC32-F1
#
_cell.length_a   1.000
_cell.length_b   1.000
_cell.length_c   1.000
_cell.angle_alpha   90.00
_cell.angle_beta   90.00
_cell.angle_gamma   90.00
#
_symmetry.space_group_name_H-M   'P 1'
#
loop_
_entity.id
_entity.type
_entity.pdbx_description
1 polymer ?
#
loop_
_entity_poly.entity_id
_entity_poly.type
_entity_poly.pdbx_seq_one_letter_code
_entity_poly.pdbx_strand_id
1 'polypeptide(L)'
;MENLPPGVIERNGQLYRMVPKVSASGEPWESRRPVALTLKEARERRHDYFHPELGWILEGYKLERDRKPEDIMADTSQSIPADPPEPNAMRAGPLLRCRRVRRYP
;
A
#
# COMPACT_ATOMS: atom_id res chain seq x y z
N MET A 1 6.61 14.04 26.19
CA MET A 1 7.73 14.10 25.22
C MET A 1 7.58 12.86 24.35
N GLU A 2 6.86 13.00 23.24
CA GLU A 2 6.57 11.87 22.34
C GLU A 2 7.87 11.24 21.87
N ASN A 3 8.00 9.92 22.07
CA ASN A 3 9.11 9.12 21.57
C ASN A 3 9.00 9.09 20.04
N LEU A 4 9.45 10.15 19.39
CA LEU A 4 9.51 10.19 17.93
C LEU A 4 10.46 9.06 17.47
N PRO A 5 10.12 8.36 16.37
CA PRO A 5 10.99 7.32 15.84
C PRO A 5 12.37 7.88 15.51
N PRO A 6 13.44 7.07 15.62
CA PRO A 6 14.79 7.52 15.35
C PRO A 6 14.92 8.04 13.91
N GLY A 7 15.50 9.23 13.75
CA GLY A 7 15.72 9.86 12.44
C GLY A 7 14.49 10.56 11.84
N VAL A 8 13.44 10.78 12.64
CA VAL A 8 12.27 11.58 12.26
C VAL A 8 12.45 13.02 12.69
N ILE A 9 12.21 13.94 11.76
CA ILE A 9 12.18 15.38 11.98
C ILE A 9 10.76 15.91 11.77
N GLU A 10 10.32 16.83 12.61
CA GLU A 10 9.09 17.58 12.38
C GLU A 10 9.40 18.85 11.56
N ARG A 11 8.67 19.07 10.48
CA ARG A 11 8.78 20.28 9.66
C ARG A 11 7.40 20.72 9.20
N ASN A 12 7.01 21.97 9.51
CA ASN A 12 5.69 22.51 9.18
C ASN A 12 4.51 21.65 9.69
N GLY A 13 4.62 21.08 10.89
CA GLY A 13 3.57 20.23 11.47
C GLY A 13 3.42 18.87 10.78
N GLN A 14 4.39 18.48 9.95
CA GLN A 14 4.45 17.16 9.32
C GLN A 14 5.77 16.47 9.66
N LEU A 15 5.70 15.18 9.97
CA LEU A 15 6.86 14.38 10.29
C LEU A 15 7.50 13.86 9.00
N TYR A 16 8.82 13.86 8.95
CA TYR A 16 9.59 13.33 7.84
C TYR A 16 10.74 12.47 8.35
N ARG A 17 11.03 11.36 7.67
CA ARG A 17 12.26 10.60 7.85
C ARG A 17 13.22 10.85 6.68
N MET A 18 14.51 10.86 6.98
CA MET A 18 15.57 11.02 5.99
C MET A 18 16.16 9.64 5.67
N VAL A 19 16.00 9.21 4.42
CA VAL A 19 16.51 7.91 3.96
C VAL A 19 17.70 8.14 3.04
N PRO A 20 18.92 7.70 3.43
CA PRO A 20 20.07 7.79 2.55
C PRO A 20 19.86 6.88 1.34
N LYS A 21 20.01 7.44 0.14
CA LYS A 21 19.96 6.73 -1.13
C LYS A 21 21.22 7.04 -1.92
N VAL A 22 21.60 6.09 -2.76
CA VAL A 22 22.64 6.29 -3.77
C VAL A 22 21.92 6.58 -5.09
N SER A 23 22.27 7.68 -5.74
CA SER A 23 21.75 7.98 -7.07
C SER A 23 22.34 7.01 -8.10
N ALA A 24 21.75 6.96 -9.30
CA ALA A 24 22.31 6.15 -10.39
C ALA A 24 23.76 6.56 -10.75
N SER A 25 24.13 7.81 -10.45
CA SER A 25 25.49 8.35 -10.66
C SER A 25 26.46 8.07 -9.51
N GLY A 26 26.01 7.39 -8.44
CA GLY A 26 26.85 7.07 -7.27
C GLY A 26 26.89 8.17 -6.20
N GLU A 27 26.26 9.33 -6.44
CA GLU A 27 26.21 10.40 -5.43
C GLU A 27 25.19 10.07 -4.33
N PRO A 28 25.59 10.16 -3.05
CA PRO A 28 24.67 9.97 -1.93
C PRO A 28 23.71 11.16 -1.84
N TRP A 29 22.41 10.87 -1.74
CA TRP A 29 21.38 11.88 -1.52
C TRP A 29 20.37 11.39 -0.50
N GLU A 30 19.79 12.33 0.24
CA GLU A 30 18.82 12.02 1.27
C GLU A 30 17.40 12.19 0.74
N SER A 31 16.67 11.08 0.68
CA SER A 31 15.26 11.07 0.29
C SER A 31 14.41 11.38 1.52
N ARG A 32 13.72 12.52 1.49
CA ARG A 32 12.72 12.88 2.52
C ARG A 32 11.44 12.11 2.26
N ARG A 33 10.92 11.41 3.27
CA ARG A 33 9.63 10.72 3.20
C ARG A 33 8.71 11.13 4.34
N PRO A 34 7.43 11.43 4.08
CA PRO A 34 6.49 11.80 5.13
C PRO A 34 6.20 10.60 6.03
N VAL A 35 6.06 10.87 7.32
CA VAL A 35 5.80 9.90 8.37
C VAL A 35 4.46 10.20 9.02
N ALA A 36 3.70 9.15 9.29
CA ALA A 36 2.46 9.19 10.05
C ALA A 36 2.68 8.65 11.47
N LEU A 37 1.93 9.19 12.43
CA LEU A 37 1.98 8.74 13.83
C LEU A 37 1.16 7.47 14.07
N THR A 38 0.19 7.17 13.19
CA THR A 38 -0.68 6.01 13.31
C THR A 38 -0.74 5.21 12.03
N LEU A 39 -0.90 3.89 12.13
CA LEU A 39 -1.03 2.99 10.97
C LEU A 39 -2.23 3.35 10.09
N LYS A 40 -3.32 3.81 10.70
CA LYS A 40 -4.52 4.23 9.96
C LYS A 40 -4.20 5.42 9.06
N GLU A 41 -3.61 6.47 9.62
CA GLU A 41 -3.20 7.66 8.87
C GLU A 41 -2.16 7.32 7.79
N ALA A 42 -1.23 6.41 8.11
CA ALA A 42 -0.23 5.91 7.17
C ALA A 42 -0.87 5.29 5.93
N ARG A 43 -1.91 4.47 6.10
CA ARG A 43 -2.66 3.85 5.00
C ARG A 43 -3.48 4.85 4.20
N GLU A 44 -4.15 5.78 4.88
CA GLU A 44 -4.98 6.80 4.23
C GLU A 44 -4.15 7.77 3.39
N ARG A 45 -3.02 8.23 3.93
CA ARG A 45 -2.14 9.22 3.28
C ARG A 45 -0.98 8.60 2.50
N ARG A 46 -0.83 7.27 2.54
CA ARG A 46 0.31 6.54 1.99
C ARG A 46 1.65 7.06 2.52
N HIS A 47 1.68 7.34 3.82
CA HIS A 47 2.88 7.77 4.54
C HIS A 47 3.58 6.58 5.17
N ASP A 48 4.85 6.78 5.52
CA ASP A 48 5.61 5.77 6.25
C ASP A 48 5.20 5.79 7.73
N TYR A 49 5.18 4.63 8.38
CA TYR A 49 4.84 4.51 9.80
C TYR A 49 5.85 3.61 10.50
N PHE A 50 6.22 3.96 11.73
CA PHE A 50 7.15 3.15 12.51
C PHE A 50 6.36 2.24 13.45
N HIS A 51 6.47 0.93 13.24
CA HIS A 51 5.98 -0.08 14.17
C HIS A 51 7.11 -0.44 15.15
N PRO A 52 6.86 -0.46 16.47
CA PRO A 52 7.90 -0.72 17.47
C PRO A 52 8.56 -2.11 17.30
N GLU A 53 7.79 -3.13 16.92
CA GLU A 53 8.31 -4.50 16.75
C GLU A 53 8.77 -4.83 15.31
N LEU A 54 8.04 -4.33 14.31
CA LEU A 54 8.28 -4.69 12.90
C LEU A 54 9.22 -3.70 12.18
N GLY A 55 9.48 -2.54 12.79
CA GLY A 55 10.23 -1.44 12.19
C GLY A 55 9.38 -0.61 11.22
N TRP A 56 10.01 -0.11 10.16
CA TRP A 56 9.36 0.80 9.22
C TRP A 56 8.37 0.08 8.30
N ILE A 57 7.13 0.54 8.33
CA ILE A 57 6.06 0.22 7.38
C ILE A 57 5.98 1.35 6.36
N LEU A 58 6.45 1.09 5.15
CA LEU A 58 6.38 1.95 3.98
C LEU A 58 4.94 2.09 3.48
N GLU A 59 4.52 3.34 3.25
CA GLU A 59 3.20 3.69 2.70
C GLU A 59 2.00 3.09 3.47
N GLY A 60 2.20 2.61 4.71
CA GLY A 60 1.18 1.94 5.51
C GLY A 60 0.88 0.48 5.11
N TYR A 61 1.59 -0.11 4.14
CA TYR A 61 1.31 -1.45 3.62
C TYR A 61 2.51 -2.40 3.56
N LYS A 62 3.72 -1.89 3.31
CA LYS A 62 4.91 -2.73 3.05
C LYS A 62 5.92 -2.59 4.17
N LEU A 63 6.52 -3.67 4.62
CA LEU A 63 7.66 -3.57 5.54
C LEU A 63 8.93 -3.17 4.77
N GLU A 64 9.76 -2.32 5.38
CA GLU A 64 11.05 -1.90 4.80
C GLU A 64 12.06 -3.05 4.76
N ARG A 65 12.02 -3.92 5.77
CA ARG A 65 12.86 -5.11 5.86
C ARG A 65 11.97 -6.34 5.74
N ASP A 66 12.46 -7.33 5.00
CA ASP A 66 11.87 -8.67 5.02
C ASP A 66 11.81 -9.21 6.45
N ARG A 67 10.68 -9.82 6.80
CA ARG A 67 10.55 -10.54 8.07
C ARG A 67 11.51 -11.73 8.05
N LYS A 68 12.11 -12.04 9.20
CA LYS A 68 12.89 -13.28 9.33
C LYS A 68 11.97 -14.49 9.08
N PRO A 69 12.50 -15.58 8.53
CA PRO A 69 11.71 -16.79 8.30
C PRO A 69 11.06 -17.32 9.59
N GLU A 70 11.71 -17.15 10.74
CA GLU A 70 11.18 -17.53 12.06
C GLU A 70 9.89 -16.77 12.40
N ASP A 71 9.87 -15.45 12.19
CA ASP A 71 8.68 -14.60 12.41
C ASP A 71 7.56 -14.89 11.41
N ILE A 72 7.90 -15.26 10.16
CA ILE A 72 6.91 -15.65 9.15
C ILE A 72 6.24 -16.97 9.54
N MET A 73 7.01 -17.94 10.02
CA MET A 73 6.48 -19.24 10.45
C MET A 73 5.66 -19.14 11.74
N ALA A 74 5.92 -18.14 12.58
CA ALA A 74 5.15 -17.84 13.79
C ALA A 74 3.87 -17.04 13.51
N ASP A 75 3.73 -16.43 12.32
CA ASP A 75 2.56 -15.65 11.94
C ASP A 75 1.36 -16.58 11.71
N THR A 76 0.42 -16.58 12.65
CA THR A 76 -0.82 -17.36 12.58
C THR A 76 -1.98 -16.59 11.92
N SER A 77 -1.70 -15.46 11.29
CA SER A 77 -2.75 -14.63 10.69
C SER A 77 -3.37 -15.34 9.49
N GLN A 78 -4.66 -15.67 9.59
CA GLN A 78 -5.40 -16.25 8.48
C GLN A 78 -5.71 -15.17 7.43
N SER A 79 -5.27 -15.40 6.19
CA SER A 79 -5.77 -14.62 5.05
C SER A 79 -7.23 -15.02 4.82
N ILE A 80 -8.16 -14.07 4.94
CA ILE A 80 -9.56 -14.29 4.59
C ILE A 80 -9.66 -14.29 3.06
N PRO A 81 -10.03 -15.40 2.41
CA PRO A 81 -10.28 -15.40 0.98
C PRO A 81 -11.45 -14.47 0.70
N ALA A 82 -11.27 -13.50 -0.19
CA ALA A 82 -12.40 -12.79 -0.76
C ALA A 82 -13.20 -13.79 -1.60
N ASP A 83 -14.48 -14.00 -1.26
CA ASP A 83 -15.37 -14.87 -2.02
C ASP A 83 -15.44 -14.38 -3.47
N PRO A 84 -15.21 -15.25 -4.47
CA PRO A 84 -15.29 -14.84 -5.87
C PRO A 84 -16.71 -14.36 -6.18
N PRO A 85 -16.90 -13.25 -6.93
CA PRO A 85 -18.23 -12.77 -7.28
C PRO A 85 -19.02 -13.87 -8.02
N GLU A 86 -20.28 -14.06 -7.63
CA GLU A 86 -21.16 -15.07 -8.21
C GLU A 86 -21.18 -14.99 -9.76
N PRO A 87 -21.10 -16.13 -10.47
CA PRO A 87 -21.06 -16.17 -11.94
C PRO A 87 -22.31 -15.63 -12.63
N ASN A 88 -23.38 -15.33 -11.87
CA ASN A 88 -24.65 -14.88 -12.42
C ASN A 88 -24.65 -13.41 -12.88
N ALA A 89 -23.64 -12.61 -12.51
CA ALA A 89 -23.52 -11.21 -12.96
C ALA A 89 -23.03 -11.06 -14.41
N MET A 90 -22.45 -12.10 -15.03
CA MET A 90 -21.94 -12.04 -16.41
C MET A 90 -22.98 -12.42 -17.49
N ARG A 91 -24.21 -12.80 -17.11
CA ARG A 91 -25.24 -13.31 -18.04
C ARG A 91 -26.36 -12.30 -18.35
N ALA A 92 -26.08 -11.01 -18.34
CA ALA A 92 -27.06 -9.97 -18.70
C ALA A 92 -26.48 -8.95 -19.69
N GLY A 93 -25.92 -9.43 -20.81
CA GLY A 93 -25.75 -8.61 -22.01
C GLY A 93 -27.06 -8.62 -22.83
N PRO A 94 -27.62 -7.48 -23.23
CA PRO A 94 -28.83 -7.47 -24.06
C PRO A 94 -28.52 -8.09 -25.42
N LEU A 95 -29.27 -9.13 -25.78
CA LEU A 95 -29.31 -9.70 -27.12
C LEU A 95 -29.85 -8.62 -28.08
N LEU A 96 -28.95 -7.84 -28.68
CA LEU A 96 -29.27 -6.99 -29.82
C LEU A 96 -29.57 -7.91 -31.03
N ARG A 97 -30.82 -8.37 -31.14
CA ARG A 97 -31.32 -8.98 -32.39
C ARG A 97 -31.33 -7.90 -33.46
N CYS A 98 -30.33 -7.92 -34.35
CA CYS A 98 -30.37 -7.22 -35.63
C CYS A 98 -31.59 -7.70 -36.43
N ARG A 99 -32.69 -6.94 -36.36
CA ARG A 99 -33.90 -7.15 -37.18
C ARG A 99 -33.61 -6.57 -38.57
N ARG A 100 -33.11 -7.42 -39.47
CA ARG A 100 -32.89 -7.08 -40.88
C ARG A 100 -34.25 -6.91 -41.56
N VAL A 101 -34.71 -5.66 -41.69
CA VAL A 101 -35.91 -5.33 -42.48
C VAL A 101 -35.54 -5.41 -43.96
N ARG A 102 -35.96 -6.47 -44.65
CA ARG A 102 -35.98 -6.48 -46.13
C ARG A 102 -37.20 -5.69 -46.58
N ARG A 103 -36.99 -4.51 -47.16
CA ARG A 103 -37.97 -3.88 -48.06
C ARG A 103 -37.56 -4.23 -49.50
N TYR A 104 -38.52 -4.78 -50.22
CA TYR A 104 -38.51 -5.02 -51.67
C TYR A 104 -38.55 -3.69 -52.44
N PRO A 105 -38.20 -3.73 -53.73
CA PRO A 105 -39.21 -3.51 -54.77
C PRO A 105 -39.66 -4.81 -55.44
#